data_AF-T1B8U0-F1
#
_entry.id   AF-T1B8U0-F1
#
_cell.length_a   1.000
_cell.length_b   1.000
_cell.length_c   1.000
_cell.angle_alpha   90.00
_cell.angle_beta   90.00
_cell.angle_gamma   90.00
#
_symmetry.space_group_name_H-M   'P 1'
#
loop_
_entity.id
_entity.type
_entity.pdbx_description
1 polymer ?
#
loop_
_entity_poly.entity_id
_entity_poly.type
_entity_poly.pdbx_seq_one_letter_code
_entity_poly.pdbx_strand_id
1 'polypeptide(L)'
;RVREAFRDVPVIIGGIEASLRRIAHFDYWSEKVRRSVLLDAKADLLVYGNGERQVCEIAHRLAAGEPIRELTDIRGTAFVRRSAPSGWIEIDSTHLDTPGPLEPHPDPYAMSERRPPETSAAAPSAAAENVVRFVRRVKNADRARSAIRMPSYEQVAADPVLYAHASRILHLESNPGNARALVQRHGDLDVWLNPPPIPLTTAELDWVYERPYQRTPHPALRRGQHPGL
;
A
#
# COMPACT_ATOMS: atom_id res chain seq x y z
N ARG A 1 -2.39 2.26 25.85
CA ARG A 1 -1.69 1.38 26.82
C ARG A 1 -0.20 1.20 26.52
N VAL A 2 0.25 0.51 25.46
CA VAL A 2 1.72 0.37 25.18
C VAL A 2 2.40 1.73 24.99
N ARG A 3 1.80 2.61 24.17
CA ARG A 3 2.30 3.97 23.92
C ARG A 3 2.24 4.92 25.12
N GLU A 4 1.41 4.60 26.12
CA GLU A 4 1.35 5.37 27.38
C GLU A 4 2.52 4.98 28.30
N ALA A 5 2.88 3.68 28.33
CA ALA A 5 4.00 3.17 29.11
C ALA A 5 5.36 3.44 28.48
N PHE A 6 5.43 3.50 27.14
CA PHE A 6 6.67 3.66 26.38
C PHE A 6 6.51 4.71 25.29
N ARG A 7 6.67 5.99 25.66
CA ARG A 7 6.44 7.11 24.74
C ARG A 7 7.47 7.23 23.61
N ASP A 8 8.71 6.82 23.87
CA ASP A 8 9.84 6.99 22.95
C ASP A 8 10.23 5.69 22.22
N VAL A 9 9.46 4.61 22.43
CA VAL A 9 9.74 3.31 21.79
C VAL A 9 8.96 3.22 20.48
N PRO A 10 9.63 2.98 19.34
CA PRO A 10 8.94 2.73 18.08
C PRO A 10 7.98 1.55 18.17
N VAL A 11 6.73 1.76 17.75
CA VAL A 11 5.69 0.73 17.71
C VAL A 11 5.53 0.23 16.29
N ILE A 12 5.90 -1.02 16.06
CA ILE A 12 5.79 -1.69 14.76
C ILE A 12 4.77 -2.81 14.88
N ILE A 13 3.80 -2.84 13.97
CA ILE A 13 2.77 -3.89 13.92
C ILE A 13 2.94 -4.74 12.67
N GLY A 14 2.54 -6.00 12.75
CA GLY A 14 2.68 -6.94 11.64
C GLY A 14 1.85 -8.20 11.86
N GLY A 15 2.07 -9.19 10.99
CA GLY A 15 1.31 -10.44 10.98
C GLY A 15 0.08 -10.37 10.08
N ILE A 16 -0.66 -11.47 10.03
CA ILE A 16 -1.78 -11.68 9.08
C ILE A 16 -2.86 -10.61 9.28
N GLU A 17 -3.27 -10.36 10.52
CA GLU A 17 -4.31 -9.37 10.84
C GLU A 17 -3.91 -7.95 10.44
N ALA A 18 -2.70 -7.51 10.81
CA ALA A 18 -2.23 -6.17 10.44
C ALA A 18 -2.10 -6.04 8.92
N SER A 19 -1.59 -7.07 8.26
CA SER A 19 -1.45 -7.12 6.80
C SER A 19 -2.79 -6.94 6.10
N LEU A 20 -3.84 -7.64 6.52
CA LEU A 20 -5.16 -7.55 5.90
C LEU A 20 -5.83 -6.18 6.13
N ARG A 21 -5.53 -5.53 7.26
CA ARG A 21 -6.13 -4.25 7.68
C ARG A 21 -5.25 -3.03 7.38
N ARG A 22 -4.28 -3.18 6.46
CA ARG A 22 -3.29 -2.14 6.12
C ARG A 22 -3.86 -0.90 5.44
N ILE A 23 -5.01 -1.04 4.78
CA ILE A 23 -5.81 0.06 4.21
C ILE A 23 -7.24 0.02 4.79
N ALA A 24 -8.13 0.87 4.29
CA ALA A 24 -9.55 0.77 4.56
C ALA A 24 -10.06 -0.64 4.23
N HIS A 25 -10.72 -1.26 5.19
CA HIS A 25 -11.13 -2.66 5.13
C HIS A 25 -12.53 -2.84 5.71
N PHE A 26 -13.27 -3.82 5.21
CA PHE A 26 -14.54 -4.21 5.78
C PHE A 26 -14.32 -5.03 7.05
N ASP A 27 -14.92 -4.58 8.15
CA ASP A 27 -14.95 -5.30 9.42
C ASP A 27 -16.28 -6.04 9.55
N TYR A 28 -16.23 -7.37 9.49
CA TYR A 28 -17.43 -8.22 9.52
C TYR A 28 -18.19 -8.16 10.85
N TRP A 29 -17.48 -7.93 11.96
CA TRP A 29 -18.11 -7.88 13.28
C TRP A 29 -19.00 -6.65 13.46
N SER A 30 -18.59 -5.51 12.89
CA SER A 30 -19.36 -4.27 12.96
C SER A 30 -20.08 -3.90 11.66
N GLU A 31 -20.01 -4.76 10.64
CA GLU A 31 -20.57 -4.57 9.29
C GLU A 31 -20.26 -3.19 8.67
N LYS A 32 -19.05 -2.71 8.91
CA LYS A 32 -18.62 -1.34 8.53
C LYS A 32 -17.24 -1.34 7.93
N VAL A 33 -17.02 -0.40 7.01
CA VAL A 33 -15.66 -0.08 6.54
C VAL A 33 -14.92 0.69 7.63
N ARG A 34 -13.81 0.14 8.08
CA ARG A 34 -12.89 0.73 9.08
C ARG A 34 -11.69 1.36 8.40
N ARG A 35 -11.04 2.27 9.12
CA ARG A 35 -9.77 2.87 8.70
C ARG A 35 -8.65 1.83 8.74
N SER A 36 -7.47 2.20 8.23
CA SER A 36 -6.28 1.37 8.40
C SER A 36 -5.99 1.15 9.88
N VAL A 37 -5.65 -0.09 10.25
CA VAL A 37 -5.27 -0.45 11.63
C VAL A 37 -4.05 0.35 12.10
N LEU A 38 -3.22 0.84 11.18
CA LEU A 38 -2.07 1.68 11.48
C LEU A 38 -2.48 2.97 12.22
N LEU A 39 -3.62 3.55 11.82
CA LEU A 39 -4.17 4.75 12.46
C LEU A 39 -4.85 4.43 13.79
N ASP A 40 -5.61 3.33 13.85
CA ASP A 40 -6.34 2.92 15.05
C ASP A 40 -5.38 2.47 16.16
N ALA A 41 -4.32 1.75 15.82
CA ALA A 41 -3.28 1.30 16.75
C ALA A 41 -2.29 2.41 17.12
N LYS A 42 -2.26 3.52 16.37
CA LYS A 42 -1.25 4.59 16.48
C LYS A 42 0.18 4.03 16.41
N ALA A 43 0.38 3.04 15.54
CA ALA A 43 1.69 2.46 15.28
C ALA A 43 2.48 3.35 14.33
N ASP A 44 3.81 3.29 14.43
CA ASP A 44 4.72 4.11 13.63
C ASP A 44 4.98 3.46 12.25
N LEU A 45 4.96 2.12 12.19
CA LEU A 45 5.19 1.34 10.98
C LEU A 45 4.35 0.05 11.01
N LEU A 46 3.86 -0.38 9.86
CA LEU A 46 3.20 -1.67 9.66
C LEU A 46 4.01 -2.50 8.67
N VAL A 47 4.28 -3.77 9.00
CA VAL A 47 4.92 -4.73 8.11
C VAL A 47 3.87 -5.70 7.57
N TYR A 48 3.85 -5.91 6.25
CA TYR A 48 2.91 -6.81 5.59
C TYR A 48 3.57 -7.74 4.57
N GLY A 49 2.95 -8.91 4.37
CA GLY A 49 3.53 -9.99 3.59
C GLY A 49 4.59 -10.77 4.37
N ASN A 50 5.54 -11.37 3.67
CA ASN A 50 6.74 -11.95 4.30
C ASN A 50 7.52 -10.81 4.98
N GLY A 51 7.76 -10.94 6.28
CA GLY A 51 8.30 -9.89 7.14
C GLY A 51 9.75 -10.12 7.56
N GLU A 52 10.32 -11.26 7.22
CA GLU A 52 11.62 -11.73 7.70
C GLU A 52 12.75 -10.77 7.32
N ARG A 53 12.75 -10.29 6.08
CA ARG A 53 13.74 -9.31 5.60
C ARG A 53 13.54 -7.95 6.26
N GLN A 54 12.30 -7.51 6.38
CA GLN A 54 11.92 -6.23 6.94
C GLN A 54 12.27 -6.15 8.42
N VAL A 55 11.97 -7.19 9.20
CA VAL A 55 12.31 -7.25 10.62
C VAL A 55 13.81 -7.11 10.81
N CYS A 56 14.61 -7.83 10.01
CA CYS A 56 16.08 -7.70 10.04
C CYS A 56 16.55 -6.30 9.63
N GLU A 57 16.03 -5.75 8.53
CA GLU A 57 16.42 -4.43 8.01
C GLU A 57 16.07 -3.31 8.98
N ILE A 58 14.83 -3.30 9.48
CA ILE A 58 14.34 -2.36 10.49
C ILE A 58 15.21 -2.44 11.74
N ALA A 59 15.47 -3.65 12.26
CA ALA A 59 16.27 -3.82 13.48
C ALA A 59 17.69 -3.26 13.31
N HIS A 60 18.35 -3.55 12.18
CA HIS A 60 19.68 -3.02 11.91
C HIS A 60 19.69 -1.49 11.77
N ARG A 61 18.72 -0.91 11.06
CA ARG A 61 18.65 0.55 10.86
C ARG A 61 18.33 1.29 12.17
N LEU A 62 17.41 0.76 12.98
CA LEU A 62 17.14 1.29 14.31
C LEU A 62 18.36 1.18 15.24
N ALA A 63 19.10 0.06 15.18
CA ALA A 63 20.34 -0.13 15.95
C ALA A 63 21.45 0.82 15.49
N ALA A 64 21.46 1.22 14.22
CA ALA A 64 22.36 2.23 13.68
C ALA A 64 21.95 3.68 14.07
N GLY A 65 20.85 3.85 14.80
CA GLY A 65 20.37 5.15 15.26
C GLY A 65 19.48 5.89 14.25
N GLU A 66 19.07 5.23 13.17
CA GLU A 66 18.13 5.82 12.22
C GLU A 66 16.73 5.93 12.85
N PRO A 67 16.08 7.10 12.81
CA PRO A 67 14.78 7.26 13.44
C PRO A 67 13.69 6.55 12.63
N ILE A 68 12.72 5.93 13.33
CA ILE A 68 11.64 5.15 12.69
C ILE A 68 10.88 5.91 11.59
N ARG A 69 10.73 7.23 11.74
CA ARG A 69 10.06 8.12 10.78
C ARG A 69 10.79 8.25 9.44
N GLU A 70 12.06 7.87 9.36
CA GLU A 70 12.89 7.93 8.15
C GLU A 70 12.90 6.60 7.39
N LEU A 71 12.44 5.50 8.00
CA LEU A 71 12.31 4.16 7.39
C LEU A 71 11.13 4.09 6.39
N THR A 72 11.21 4.89 5.34
CA THR A 72 10.13 5.11 4.37
C THR A 72 10.29 4.34 3.06
N ASP A 73 11.40 3.63 2.89
CA ASP A 73 11.83 2.98 1.66
C ASP A 73 11.88 1.43 1.75
N ILE A 74 11.52 0.87 2.91
CA ILE A 74 11.51 -0.58 3.12
C ILE A 74 10.29 -1.21 2.43
N ARG A 75 10.52 -2.18 1.54
CA ARG A 75 9.44 -2.90 0.84
C ARG A 75 8.57 -3.70 1.81
N GLY A 76 7.28 -3.83 1.51
CA GLY A 76 6.33 -4.54 2.37
C GLY A 76 6.06 -3.83 3.70
N THR A 77 6.24 -2.51 3.73
CA THR A 77 5.91 -1.69 4.89
C THR A 77 4.87 -0.63 4.55
N ALA A 78 4.14 -0.17 5.56
CA ALA A 78 3.20 0.92 5.46
C ALA A 78 3.39 1.90 6.62
N PHE A 79 3.28 3.19 6.35
CA PHE A 79 3.47 4.27 7.32
C PHE A 79 2.48 5.41 7.05
N VAL A 80 2.29 6.28 8.05
CA VAL A 80 1.41 7.45 7.94
C VAL A 80 2.21 8.69 7.62
N ARG A 81 1.69 9.54 6.75
CA ARG A 81 2.29 10.84 6.39
C ARG A 81 1.21 11.88 6.09
N ARG A 82 1.60 13.16 6.02
CA ARG A 82 0.65 14.26 5.71
C ARG A 82 0.58 14.63 4.22
N SER A 83 1.67 14.44 3.48
CA SER A 83 1.78 14.82 2.07
C SER A 83 2.67 13.85 1.31
N ALA A 84 2.40 13.61 0.03
CA ALA A 84 3.22 12.73 -0.81
C ALA A 84 4.70 13.18 -0.86
N PRO A 85 5.65 12.24 -0.99
CA PRO A 85 7.08 12.57 -1.07
C PRO A 85 7.39 13.35 -2.36
N SER A 86 8.28 14.34 -2.25
CA SER A 86 8.73 15.13 -3.41
C SER A 86 9.40 14.24 -4.45
N GLY A 87 9.07 14.44 -5.73
CA GLY A 87 9.68 13.69 -6.84
C GLY A 87 9.00 12.35 -7.15
N TRP A 88 7.87 12.03 -6.51
CA TRP A 88 7.02 10.89 -6.87
C TRP A 88 5.97 11.27 -7.90
N ILE A 89 5.68 10.34 -8.80
CA ILE A 89 4.59 10.43 -9.77
C ILE A 89 3.35 9.81 -9.17
N GLU A 90 2.31 10.60 -8.96
CA GLU A 90 1.04 10.10 -8.46
C GLU A 90 0.11 9.74 -9.62
N ILE A 91 -0.36 8.50 -9.62
CA ILE A 91 -1.36 7.99 -10.56
C ILE A 91 -2.70 8.04 -9.84
N ASP A 92 -3.59 8.93 -10.29
CA ASP A 92 -4.93 9.03 -9.73
C ASP A 92 -5.78 7.82 -10.13
N SER A 93 -6.33 7.12 -9.15
CA SER A 93 -7.32 6.05 -9.31
C SER A 93 -8.45 6.23 -8.29
N THR A 94 -8.75 7.48 -7.91
CA THR A 94 -9.85 7.83 -7.00
C THR A 94 -11.21 7.78 -7.67
N HIS A 95 -11.25 7.85 -9.00
CA HIS A 95 -12.45 7.79 -9.81
C HIS A 95 -12.53 6.48 -10.60
N LEU A 96 -13.74 5.93 -10.67
CA LEU A 96 -14.05 4.84 -11.58
C LEU A 96 -14.00 5.38 -13.00
N ASP A 97 -13.20 4.75 -13.87
CA ASP A 97 -13.38 4.91 -15.30
C ASP A 97 -14.80 4.45 -15.64
N THR A 98 -15.63 5.35 -16.18
CA THR A 98 -16.88 4.97 -16.84
C THR A 98 -16.49 3.92 -17.88
N PRO A 99 -17.06 2.69 -17.86
CA PRO A 99 -16.78 1.73 -18.91
C PRO A 99 -17.00 2.41 -20.25
N GLY A 100 -15.94 2.51 -21.06
CA GLY A 100 -16.07 3.00 -22.42
C GLY A 100 -17.10 2.13 -23.15
N PRO A 101 -17.68 2.62 -24.26
CA PRO A 101 -18.51 1.76 -25.10
C PRO A 101 -17.74 0.46 -25.36
N LEU A 102 -18.36 -0.68 -25.05
CA LEU A 102 -17.81 -1.98 -25.38
C LEU A 102 -17.49 -1.94 -26.87
N GLU A 103 -16.22 -2.04 -27.25
CA GLU A 103 -15.90 -2.23 -28.65
C GLU A 103 -16.57 -3.55 -29.06
N PRO A 104 -17.57 -3.51 -29.95
CA PRO A 104 -18.20 -4.74 -30.39
C PRO A 104 -17.10 -5.57 -31.02
N HIS A 105 -16.94 -6.81 -30.55
CA HIS A 105 -16.02 -7.76 -31.16
C HIS A 105 -16.36 -7.79 -32.66
N PRO A 106 -15.40 -7.49 -33.56
CA PRO A 106 -15.66 -7.56 -34.98
C PRO A 106 -16.11 -8.97 -35.29
N ASP A 107 -17.32 -9.14 -35.81
CA ASP A 107 -17.77 -10.44 -36.28
C ASP A 107 -16.81 -10.89 -37.41
N PRO A 108 -16.10 -12.03 -37.28
CA PRO A 108 -15.17 -12.50 -38.30
C PRO A 108 -15.84 -12.79 -39.66
N TYR A 109 -17.17 -12.76 -39.75
CA TYR A 109 -17.95 -12.91 -40.98
C TYR A 109 -18.64 -11.61 -41.45
N ALA A 110 -18.42 -10.47 -40.77
CA ALA A 110 -18.93 -9.18 -41.22
C ALA A 110 -18.12 -8.67 -42.43
N MET A 111 -18.72 -8.75 -43.62
CA MET A 111 -18.23 -8.10 -44.82
C MET A 111 -18.41 -6.58 -44.69
N SER A 112 -17.35 -5.85 -44.34
CA SER A 112 -17.39 -4.38 -44.29
C SER A 112 -16.97 -3.77 -45.63
N GLU A 113 -17.86 -2.99 -46.23
CA GLU A 113 -17.55 -2.09 -47.34
C GLU A 113 -16.65 -0.95 -46.83
N ARG A 114 -15.45 -0.84 -47.40
CA ARG A 114 -14.45 0.17 -47.02
C ARG A 114 -14.89 1.57 -47.46
N ARG A 115 -15.00 2.50 -46.51
CA ARG A 115 -14.95 3.96 -46.78
C ARG A 115 -13.82 4.59 -45.96
N PRO A 116 -12.93 5.40 -46.57
CA PRO A 116 -11.77 5.96 -45.86
C PRO A 116 -12.15 7.14 -44.94
N PRO A 117 -11.51 7.29 -43.77
CA PRO A 117 -11.77 8.39 -42.83
C PRO A 117 -10.93 9.64 -43.14
N GLU A 118 -11.54 10.81 -42.99
CA GLU A 118 -10.89 12.12 -43.00
C GLU A 118 -10.40 12.49 -41.59
N THR A 119 -9.14 12.92 -41.51
CA THR A 119 -8.42 13.31 -40.28
C THR A 119 -8.58 14.81 -40.03
N SER A 120 -8.94 15.20 -38.82
CA SER A 120 -8.75 16.59 -38.34
C SER A 120 -8.22 16.58 -36.91
N ALA A 121 -6.98 17.04 -36.78
CA ALA A 121 -6.27 17.26 -35.53
C ALA A 121 -6.46 18.71 -35.07
N ALA A 122 -6.63 18.94 -33.76
CA ALA A 122 -6.34 20.22 -33.13
C ALA A 122 -6.01 20.03 -31.65
N ALA A 123 -4.88 20.59 -31.22
CA ALA A 123 -4.46 20.74 -29.82
C ALA A 123 -4.15 22.22 -29.55
N PRO A 124 -4.42 22.72 -28.33
CA PRO A 124 -3.44 23.52 -27.57
C PRO A 124 -3.57 23.24 -26.05
N SER A 125 -2.81 23.78 -25.08
CA SER A 125 -1.48 24.38 -24.89
C SER A 125 -1.35 24.52 -23.36
N ALA A 126 -0.14 24.44 -22.82
CA ALA A 126 0.16 24.28 -21.40
C ALA A 126 0.05 25.58 -20.55
N ALA A 127 -0.26 25.39 -19.27
CA ALA A 127 0.04 26.32 -18.17
C ALA A 127 0.70 25.53 -17.02
N ALA A 128 1.75 26.09 -16.44
CA ALA A 128 2.56 25.47 -15.40
C ALA A 128 1.94 25.66 -14.01
N GLU A 129 1.38 24.59 -13.47
CA GLU A 129 1.05 24.40 -12.06
C GLU A 129 1.89 23.22 -11.53
N ASN A 130 2.17 23.15 -10.22
CA ASN A 130 2.97 22.08 -9.60
C ASN A 130 2.55 20.70 -10.13
N VAL A 131 3.34 20.15 -11.06
CA VAL A 131 2.92 19.01 -11.87
C VAL A 131 3.07 17.73 -11.06
N VAL A 132 2.05 17.40 -10.27
CA VAL A 132 1.71 16.00 -10.03
C VAL A 132 1.31 15.47 -11.41
N ARG A 133 2.25 14.79 -12.08
CA ARG A 133 2.06 14.35 -13.46
C ARG A 133 1.01 13.24 -13.46
N PHE A 134 -0.24 13.60 -13.73
CA PHE A 134 -1.35 12.67 -13.93
C PHE A 134 -1.10 11.86 -15.20
N VAL A 135 -0.34 10.77 -15.06
CA VAL A 135 0.06 9.94 -16.18
C VAL A 135 -0.80 8.68 -16.17
N ARG A 136 -1.81 8.65 -17.05
CA ARG A 136 -2.67 7.46 -17.27
C ARG A 136 -1.88 6.23 -17.77
N ARG A 137 -0.64 6.42 -18.24
CA ARG A 137 0.33 5.36 -18.63
C ARG A 137 1.77 5.70 -18.24
N VAL A 138 2.18 5.32 -17.03
CA VAL A 138 3.58 5.49 -16.59
C VAL A 138 4.47 4.48 -17.31
N LYS A 139 5.57 4.94 -17.93
CA LYS A 139 6.58 4.08 -18.55
C LYS A 139 7.17 3.14 -17.48
N ASN A 140 7.54 1.92 -17.86
CA ASN A 140 8.04 0.92 -16.89
C ASN A 140 9.24 1.42 -16.07
N ALA A 141 10.11 2.27 -16.64
CA ALA A 141 11.28 2.84 -15.97
C ALA A 141 10.94 3.76 -14.78
N ASP A 142 9.78 4.42 -14.80
CA ASP A 142 9.37 5.37 -13.76
C ASP A 142 8.52 4.71 -12.65
N ARG A 143 8.26 3.39 -12.76
CA ARG A 143 7.40 2.65 -11.81
C ARG A 143 7.89 2.71 -10.38
N ALA A 144 9.21 2.64 -10.18
CA ALA A 144 9.84 2.67 -8.86
C ALA A 144 9.61 3.98 -8.11
N ARG A 145 9.27 5.06 -8.82
CA ARG A 145 8.94 6.38 -8.25
C ARG A 145 7.49 6.76 -8.52
N SER A 146 6.64 5.78 -8.76
CA SER A 146 5.20 6.00 -8.96
C SER A 146 4.39 5.40 -7.83
N ALA A 147 3.37 6.14 -7.39
CA ALA A 147 2.41 5.71 -6.39
C ALA A 147 0.99 5.81 -6.95
N ILE A 148 0.14 4.82 -6.67
CA ILE A 148 -1.27 4.87 -7.05
C ILE A 148 -2.07 5.43 -5.89
N ARG A 149 -2.79 6.52 -6.17
CA ARG A 149 -3.75 7.14 -5.26
C ARG A 149 -5.05 6.36 -5.32
N MET A 150 -5.34 5.67 -4.23
CA MET A 150 -6.59 4.93 -4.06
C MET A 150 -7.72 5.88 -3.63
N PRO A 151 -9.00 5.51 -3.86
CA PRO A 151 -10.12 6.24 -3.27
C PRO A 151 -9.95 6.36 -1.75
N SER A 152 -10.24 7.53 -1.21
CA SER A 152 -10.12 7.84 0.22
C SER A 152 -11.00 6.92 1.07
N TYR A 153 -10.66 6.81 2.35
CA TYR A 153 -11.48 6.09 3.34
C TYR A 153 -12.93 6.58 3.33
N GLU A 154 -13.13 7.89 3.30
CA GLU A 154 -14.44 8.52 3.31
C GLU A 154 -15.25 8.11 2.07
N GLN A 155 -14.60 8.07 0.91
CA GLN A 155 -15.23 7.60 -0.34
C GLN A 155 -15.60 6.12 -0.30
N VAL A 156 -14.68 5.24 0.12
CA VAL A 156 -14.96 3.79 0.15
C VAL A 156 -15.91 3.38 1.27
N ALA A 157 -16.02 4.18 2.33
CA ALA A 157 -16.99 3.96 3.38
C ALA A 157 -18.41 4.38 2.96
N ALA A 158 -18.52 5.37 2.06
CA ALA A 158 -19.80 5.85 1.55
C ALA A 158 -20.31 5.04 0.33
N ASP A 159 -19.40 4.53 -0.51
CA ASP A 159 -19.74 3.86 -1.77
C ASP A 159 -19.11 2.45 -1.87
N PRO A 160 -19.93 1.37 -1.85
CA PRO A 160 -19.47 0.00 -2.05
C PRO A 160 -18.73 -0.24 -3.39
N VAL A 161 -19.06 0.51 -4.44
CA VAL A 161 -18.40 0.37 -5.76
C VAL A 161 -16.97 0.89 -5.69
N LEU A 162 -16.75 2.03 -5.02
CA LEU A 162 -15.40 2.55 -4.76
C LEU A 162 -14.60 1.64 -3.83
N TYR A 163 -15.26 0.98 -2.86
CA TYR A 163 -14.64 -0.06 -2.05
C TYR A 163 -14.17 -1.26 -2.90
N ALA A 164 -15.02 -1.75 -3.80
CA ALA A 164 -14.66 -2.83 -4.72
C ALA A 164 -13.50 -2.41 -5.66
N HIS A 165 -13.50 -1.15 -6.11
CA HIS A 165 -12.42 -0.59 -6.91
C HIS A 165 -11.08 -0.53 -6.16
N ALA A 166 -11.10 0.00 -4.93
CA ALA A 166 -9.93 0.03 -4.06
C ALA A 166 -9.39 -1.39 -3.80
N SER A 167 -10.27 -2.35 -3.55
CA SER A 167 -9.91 -3.76 -3.37
C SER A 167 -9.26 -4.35 -4.63
N ARG A 168 -9.77 -4.01 -5.81
CA ARG A 168 -9.18 -4.42 -7.10
C ARG A 168 -7.78 -3.84 -7.31
N ILE A 169 -7.58 -2.55 -7.02
CA ILE A 169 -6.25 -1.91 -7.11
C ILE A 169 -5.27 -2.63 -6.18
N LEU A 170 -5.65 -2.85 -4.92
CA LEU A 170 -4.83 -3.54 -3.93
C LEU A 170 -4.41 -4.94 -4.43
N HIS A 171 -5.35 -5.68 -5.02
CA HIS A 171 -5.09 -7.01 -5.56
C HIS A 171 -4.13 -6.98 -6.75
N LEU A 172 -4.34 -6.08 -7.71
CA LEU A 172 -3.47 -5.94 -8.89
C LEU A 172 -2.03 -5.58 -8.52
N GLU A 173 -1.86 -4.75 -7.49
CA GLU A 173 -0.56 -4.27 -7.02
C GLU A 173 0.02 -5.16 -5.91
N SER A 174 -0.47 -6.40 -5.78
CA SER A 174 0.09 -7.40 -4.85
C SER A 174 1.31 -8.15 -5.41
N ASN A 175 1.57 -8.09 -6.71
CA ASN A 175 2.71 -8.78 -7.32
C ASN A 175 4.03 -8.02 -7.12
N PRO A 176 5.01 -8.55 -6.37
CA PRO A 176 6.27 -7.87 -6.06
C PRO A 176 7.09 -7.40 -7.27
N GLY A 177 7.00 -8.10 -8.40
CA GLY A 177 7.80 -7.81 -9.58
C GLY A 177 7.36 -6.57 -10.36
N ASN A 178 6.10 -6.14 -10.21
CA ASN A 178 5.53 -5.03 -10.99
C ASN A 178 4.81 -3.97 -10.15
N ALA A 179 4.60 -4.24 -8.86
CA ALA A 179 3.80 -3.43 -7.98
C ALA A 179 4.41 -2.05 -7.70
N ARG A 180 3.53 -1.07 -7.64
CA ARG A 180 3.82 0.32 -7.26
C ARG A 180 3.55 0.54 -5.79
N ALA A 181 4.00 1.69 -5.29
CA ALA A 181 3.53 2.15 -3.99
C ALA A 181 2.02 2.45 -4.08
N LEU A 182 1.29 2.22 -2.99
CA LEU A 182 -0.10 2.62 -2.89
C LEU A 182 -0.23 3.71 -1.85
N VAL A 183 -1.19 4.59 -2.03
CA VAL A 183 -1.49 5.62 -1.04
C VAL A 183 -2.99 5.84 -0.94
N GLN A 184 -3.49 5.79 0.29
CA GLN A 184 -4.90 6.02 0.58
C GLN A 184 -5.05 7.14 1.61
N ARG A 185 -5.94 8.10 1.32
CA ARG A 185 -6.25 9.18 2.26
C ARG A 185 -7.24 8.69 3.33
N HIS A 186 -6.98 9.07 4.57
CA HIS A 186 -7.87 8.89 5.73
C HIS A 186 -7.95 10.23 6.49
N GLY A 187 -8.98 11.04 6.21
CA GLY A 187 -9.09 12.40 6.73
C GLY A 187 -7.95 13.30 6.24
N ASP A 188 -7.10 13.78 7.15
CA ASP A 188 -5.94 14.64 6.85
C ASP A 188 -4.63 13.87 6.67
N LEU A 189 -4.67 12.55 6.81
CA LEU A 189 -3.49 11.68 6.83
C LEU A 189 -3.50 10.71 5.66
N ASP A 190 -2.36 10.58 4.99
CA ASP A 190 -2.09 9.57 3.98
C ASP A 190 -1.49 8.33 4.63
N VAL A 191 -2.11 7.17 4.37
CA VAL A 191 -1.53 5.86 4.62
C VAL A 191 -0.77 5.46 3.35
N TRP A 192 0.54 5.38 3.46
CA TRP A 192 1.46 5.03 2.37
C TRP A 192 1.87 3.57 2.51
N LEU A 193 1.82 2.81 1.41
CA LEU A 193 2.25 1.42 1.32
C LEU A 193 3.38 1.33 0.30
N ASN A 194 4.55 0.90 0.76
CA ASN A 194 5.65 0.58 -0.13
C ASN A 194 5.37 -0.71 -0.89
N PRO A 195 5.91 -0.91 -2.11
CA PRO A 195 5.69 -2.14 -2.87
C PRO A 195 5.92 -3.42 -2.04
N PRO A 196 5.17 -4.51 -2.30
CA PRO A 196 5.23 -5.73 -1.50
C PRO A 196 6.63 -6.35 -1.43
N PRO A 197 6.91 -7.16 -0.37
CA PRO A 197 8.19 -7.82 -0.20
C PRO A 197 8.58 -8.65 -1.42
N ILE A 198 9.86 -8.72 -1.74
CA ILE A 198 10.35 -9.79 -2.61
C ILE A 198 10.32 -11.08 -1.77
N PRO A 199 9.62 -12.13 -2.21
CA PRO A 199 9.55 -13.39 -1.47
C PRO A 199 10.94 -13.99 -1.26
N LEU A 200 11.12 -14.67 -0.14
CA LEU A 200 12.31 -15.46 0.12
C LEU A 200 12.42 -16.59 -0.92
N THR A 201 13.65 -16.90 -1.31
CA THR A 201 13.95 -18.15 -2.01
C THR A 201 13.73 -19.34 -1.08
N THR A 202 13.55 -20.53 -1.65
CA THR A 202 13.39 -21.76 -0.85
C THR A 202 14.53 -21.96 0.13
N ALA A 203 15.78 -21.78 -0.31
CA ALA A 203 16.95 -21.94 0.55
C ALA A 203 16.99 -20.93 1.71
N GLU A 204 16.58 -19.68 1.48
CA GLU A 204 16.48 -18.68 2.55
C GLU A 204 15.36 -19.03 3.53
N LEU A 205 14.22 -19.52 3.03
CA LEU A 205 13.10 -19.94 3.85
C LEU A 205 13.50 -21.09 4.77
N ASP A 206 14.09 -22.15 4.22
CA ASP A 206 14.59 -23.30 4.98
C ASP A 206 15.58 -22.85 6.05
N TRP A 207 16.54 -22.01 5.68
CA TRP A 207 17.51 -21.44 6.62
C TRP A 207 16.86 -20.64 7.76
N VAL A 208 15.81 -19.86 7.48
CA VAL A 208 15.04 -19.14 8.49
C VAL A 208 14.36 -20.14 9.42
N TYR A 209 13.67 -21.16 8.91
CA TYR A 209 12.92 -22.11 9.74
C TYR A 209 13.80 -23.06 10.54
N GLU A 210 15.02 -23.35 10.09
CA GLU A 210 16.00 -24.18 10.80
C GLU A 210 16.68 -23.48 11.99
N ARG A 211 16.46 -22.16 12.17
CA ARG A 211 17.05 -21.44 13.30
C ARG A 211 16.52 -21.97 14.65
N PRO A 212 17.35 -21.96 15.71
CA PRO A 212 16.95 -22.43 17.04
C PRO A 212 16.05 -21.40 17.75
N TYR A 213 14.82 -21.24 17.26
CA TYR A 213 13.86 -20.29 17.82
C TYR A 213 13.55 -20.62 19.28
N GLN A 214 13.73 -19.62 20.13
CA GLN A 214 13.24 -19.67 21.49
C GLN A 214 11.72 -19.52 21.47
N ARG A 215 11.01 -20.65 21.58
CA ARG A 215 9.54 -20.69 21.73
C ARG A 215 9.10 -20.26 23.14
N THR A 216 9.84 -19.35 23.75
CA THR A 216 9.65 -18.84 25.10
C THR A 216 9.43 -17.34 25.05
N PRO A 217 8.58 -16.78 25.93
CA PRO A 217 8.45 -15.33 26.07
C PRO A 217 9.81 -14.68 26.36
N HIS A 218 9.99 -13.45 25.89
CA HIS A 218 11.23 -12.69 26.12
C HIS A 218 11.58 -12.67 27.62
N PRO A 219 12.85 -12.90 28.02
CA PRO A 219 13.24 -13.02 29.43
C PRO A 219 12.83 -11.84 30.32
N ALA A 220 12.75 -10.63 29.75
CA ALA A 220 12.29 -9.43 30.46
C ALA A 220 10.80 -9.49 30.85
N LEU A 221 9.94 -10.17 30.07
CA LEU A 221 8.52 -10.37 30.40
C LEU A 221 8.34 -11.36 31.55
N ARG A 222 9.32 -12.24 31.79
CA ARG A 222 9.26 -13.24 32.87
C ARG A 222 9.63 -12.65 34.24
N ARG A 223 10.24 -11.46 34.30
CA ARG A 223 10.67 -10.80 35.54
C ARG A 223 9.70 -9.73 36.06
N GLY A 224 8.59 -9.48 35.37
CA GLY A 224 7.53 -8.58 35.83
C GLY A 224 6.29 -9.37 36.25
N GLN A 225 6.00 -9.41 37.55
CA GLN A 225 4.63 -9.61 38.01
C GLN A 225 3.80 -8.44 37.46
N HIS A 226 3.09 -8.68 36.36
CA HIS A 226 2.00 -7.81 35.94
C HIS A 226 0.70 -8.42 36.48
N PRO A 227 0.03 -7.79 37.46
CA PRO A 227 -1.27 -8.26 37.89
C PRO A 227 -2.27 -8.03 36.77
N GLY A 228 -2.87 -9.11 36.26
CA GLY A 228 -4.07 -9.06 35.41
C GLY A 228 -3.85 -9.27 33.91
N LEU A 229 -3.66 -10.53 33.53
CA LEU A 229 -4.54 -11.19 32.55
C LEU A 229 -5.33 -12.26 33.30
#